data_AF-A0A7S2SVV0-F1
#
_entry.id   AF-A0A7S2SVV0-F1
#
_cell.length_a   1.000
_cell.length_b   1.000
_cell.length_c   1.000
_cell.angle_alpha   90.00
_cell.angle_beta   90.00
_cell.angle_gamma   90.00
#
_symmetry.space_group_name_H-M   'P 1'
#
loop_
_entity.id
_entity.type
_entity.pdbx_description
1 polymer ?
#
loop_
_entity_poly.entity_id
_entity_poly.type
_entity_poly.pdbx_seq_one_letter_code
_entity_poly.pdbx_strand_id
1 'polypeptide(L)'
;DAFSIRRGSGGAGKHRGGDGITRRISFHEPMTVSILANHRQVPPFGLCGGAPGGLGRNFLVRADGSEVALSHRASVDVKEGDAFVIETPGGGGYGAPDAAVVDE
;
A
#
# COMPACT_ATOMS: atom_id res chain seq x y z
N ASP A 1 5.65 -0.85 -15.23
CA ASP A 1 5.33 -2.28 -15.51
C ASP A 1 4.07 -2.79 -14.80
N ALA A 2 3.45 -2.06 -13.85
CA ALA A 2 2.01 -2.21 -13.52
C ALA A 2 1.50 -1.02 -12.69
N PHE A 3 0.21 -0.67 -12.83
CA PHE A 3 -0.48 0.30 -11.99
C PHE A 3 -1.92 -0.15 -11.77
N SER A 4 -2.35 -0.28 -10.51
CA SER A 4 -3.69 -0.72 -10.18
C SER A 4 -4.21 -0.12 -8.88
N ILE A 5 -5.53 -0.11 -8.72
CA ILE A 5 -6.18 0.22 -7.45
C ILE A 5 -5.94 -0.93 -6.48
N ARG A 6 -5.48 -0.63 -5.26
CA ARG A 6 -5.35 -1.57 -4.16
C ARG A 6 -6.72 -1.75 -3.48
N ARG A 7 -7.62 -2.44 -4.18
CA ARG A 7 -9.01 -2.64 -3.75
C ARG A 7 -9.08 -3.23 -2.35
N GLY A 8 -9.98 -2.70 -1.53
CA GLY A 8 -10.16 -3.15 -0.15
C GLY A 8 -9.21 -2.52 0.87
N SER A 9 -8.31 -1.62 0.45
CA SER A 9 -7.42 -0.90 1.36
C SER A 9 -8.07 0.28 2.08
N GLY A 10 -9.13 0.87 1.52
CA GLY A 10 -9.91 1.91 2.17
C GLY A 10 -10.65 1.39 3.40
N GLY A 11 -10.59 2.16 4.49
CA GLY A 11 -11.26 1.83 5.74
C GLY A 11 -12.79 1.81 5.59
N ALA A 12 -13.42 0.85 6.27
CA ALA A 12 -14.87 0.74 6.30
C ALA A 12 -15.52 1.93 7.04
N GLY A 13 -16.73 2.28 6.64
CA GLY A 13 -17.55 3.31 7.27
C GLY A 13 -18.76 3.63 6.42
N LYS A 14 -19.70 4.41 6.93
CA LYS A 14 -20.83 4.93 6.14
C LYS A 14 -20.34 5.61 4.85
N HIS A 15 -19.24 6.34 4.95
CA HIS A 15 -18.46 6.77 3.80
C HIS A 15 -17.10 6.05 3.83
N ARG A 16 -16.94 5.11 2.90
CA ARG A 16 -15.73 4.31 2.78
C ARG A 16 -14.52 5.20 2.44
N GLY A 17 -13.38 4.91 3.08
CA GLY A 17 -12.13 5.56 2.75
C GLY A 17 -11.66 5.20 1.33
N GLY A 18 -10.91 6.09 0.69
CA GLY A 18 -10.36 5.83 -0.65
C GLY A 18 -9.36 4.67 -0.64
N ASP A 19 -9.44 3.80 -1.66
CA ASP A 19 -8.42 2.79 -1.89
C ASP A 19 -7.10 3.43 -2.33
N GLY A 20 -5.99 2.90 -1.82
CA GLY A 20 -4.66 3.20 -2.32
C GLY A 20 -4.41 2.59 -3.70
N ILE A 21 -3.16 2.64 -4.12
CA ILE A 21 -2.68 2.11 -5.40
C ILE A 21 -1.52 1.15 -5.18
N THR A 22 -1.35 0.24 -6.13
CA THR A 22 -0.15 -0.57 -6.30
C THR A 22 0.58 -0.05 -7.53
N ARG A 23 1.83 0.36 -7.38
CA ARG A 23 2.71 0.77 -8.47
C ARG A 23 3.94 -0.13 -8.49
N ARG A 24 4.18 -0.78 -9.62
CA ARG A 24 5.41 -1.53 -9.89
C ARG A 24 6.29 -0.72 -10.84
N ILE A 25 7.59 -0.67 -10.52
CA ILE A 25 8.62 0.02 -11.31
C ILE A 25 9.78 -0.96 -11.52
N SER A 26 9.89 -1.51 -12.73
CA SER A 26 11.04 -2.31 -13.18
C SER A 26 12.25 -1.44 -13.52
N PHE A 27 13.45 -1.97 -13.25
CA PHE A 27 14.72 -1.33 -13.54
C PHE A 27 15.44 -2.05 -14.68
N HIS A 28 15.99 -1.26 -15.60
CA HIS A 28 16.72 -1.76 -16.78
C HIS A 28 18.23 -1.53 -16.69
N GLU A 29 18.67 -0.77 -15.68
CA GLU A 29 20.08 -0.49 -15.44
C GLU A 29 20.32 -0.41 -13.92
N PRO A 30 21.55 -0.68 -13.44
CA PRO A 30 21.88 -0.56 -12.03
C PRO A 30 21.73 0.87 -11.52
N MET A 31 21.07 1.04 -10.38
CA MET A 31 20.92 2.34 -9.71
C MET A 31 20.60 2.18 -8.22
N THR A 32 20.58 3.29 -7.50
CA THR A 32 20.13 3.34 -6.10
C THR A 32 18.74 3.95 -6.02
N VAL A 33 17.84 3.27 -5.32
CA VAL A 33 16.46 3.71 -5.08
C VAL A 33 16.31 4.10 -3.62
N SER A 34 15.81 5.30 -3.37
CA SER A 34 15.48 5.78 -2.03
C SER A 34 13.98 6.03 -1.90
N ILE A 35 13.41 5.64 -0.75
CA ILE A 35 11.99 5.85 -0.44
C ILE A 35 11.84 6.57 0.90
N LEU A 36 10.94 7.55 0.92
CA LEU A 36 10.38 8.16 2.11
C LEU A 36 8.86 8.06 2.00
N ALA A 37 8.26 7.25 2.86
CA ALA A 37 6.82 7.03 2.87
C ALA A 37 6.30 6.94 4.30
N ASN A 38 5.10 7.46 4.53
CA ASN A 38 4.41 7.35 5.82
C ASN A 38 3.34 6.24 5.78
N HIS A 39 2.69 6.03 6.92
CA HIS A 39 1.61 5.04 7.07
C HIS A 39 2.00 3.60 6.71
N ARG A 40 3.22 3.22 7.09
CA ARG A 40 3.75 1.83 7.02
C ARG A 40 3.68 1.09 8.35
N GLN A 41 3.35 1.81 9.43
CA GLN A 41 3.20 1.29 10.79
C GLN A 41 1.89 1.77 11.42
N VAL A 42 1.60 3.08 11.32
CA VAL A 42 0.35 3.67 11.83
C VAL A 42 -0.60 3.96 10.65
N PRO A 43 -1.79 3.34 10.59
CA PRO A 43 -2.72 3.54 9.47
C PRO A 43 -3.36 4.92 9.50
N PRO A 44 -3.87 5.43 8.36
CA PRO A 44 -4.79 6.55 8.38
C PRO A 44 -6.02 6.19 9.22
N PHE A 45 -6.32 7.00 10.23
CA PHE A 45 -7.41 6.74 11.17
C PHE A 45 -8.77 6.96 10.52
N GLY A 46 -9.77 6.20 10.97
CA GLY A 46 -11.17 6.48 10.65
C GLY A 46 -11.76 7.51 11.60
N LEU A 47 -12.91 8.08 11.23
CA LEU A 47 -13.60 9.13 11.97
C LEU A 47 -15.04 8.74 12.30
N CYS A 48 -15.54 9.19 13.45
CA CYS A 48 -16.94 9.03 13.87
C CYS A 48 -17.45 7.58 13.79
N GLY A 49 -16.64 6.60 14.20
CA GLY A 49 -16.97 5.17 14.12
C GLY A 49 -16.52 4.46 12.84
N GLY A 50 -15.90 5.19 11.90
CA GLY A 50 -15.24 4.60 10.74
C GLY A 50 -13.96 3.84 11.12
N ALA A 51 -13.65 2.79 10.37
CA ALA A 51 -12.45 1.97 10.54
C ALA A 51 -11.22 2.64 9.89
N PRO A 52 -10.01 2.35 10.39
CA PRO A 52 -8.77 2.79 9.77
C PRO A 52 -8.59 2.21 8.36
N GLY A 53 -7.84 2.93 7.53
CA GLY A 53 -7.38 2.41 6.24
C GLY A 53 -6.27 1.37 6.40
N GLY A 54 -6.02 0.60 5.35
CA GLY A 54 -4.92 -0.35 5.29
C GLY A 54 -3.57 0.37 5.26
N LEU A 55 -2.57 -0.22 5.94
CA LEU A 55 -1.19 0.22 5.86
C LEU A 55 -0.65 0.09 4.43
N GLY A 56 0.18 1.05 4.03
CA GLY A 56 0.98 0.91 2.83
C GLY A 56 2.15 -0.05 3.07
N ARG A 57 2.78 -0.49 1.99
CA ARG A 57 3.95 -1.39 2.00
C ARG A 57 4.92 -0.98 0.90
N ASN A 58 6.20 -1.24 1.13
CA ASN A 58 7.24 -1.08 0.12
C ASN A 58 8.03 -2.39 0.09
N PHE A 59 8.32 -2.91 -1.09
CA PHE A 59 9.16 -4.09 -1.22
C PHE A 59 9.81 -4.13 -2.60
N LEU A 60 10.96 -4.78 -2.66
CA LEU A 60 11.69 -5.02 -3.89
C LEU A 60 11.45 -6.46 -4.32
N VAL A 61 11.09 -6.67 -5.58
CA VAL A 61 11.07 -7.97 -6.23
C VAL A 61 12.37 -8.09 -7.01
N ARG A 62 13.20 -9.07 -6.67
CA ARG A 62 14.46 -9.33 -7.39
C ARG A 62 14.20 -10.02 -8.72
N ALA A 63 15.16 -9.98 -9.63
CA ALA A 63 15.09 -10.70 -10.90
C ALA A 63 14.85 -12.22 -10.76
N ASP A 64 15.25 -12.82 -9.64
CA ASP A 64 14.99 -14.23 -9.31
C ASP A 64 13.59 -14.49 -8.71
N GLY A 65 12.78 -13.44 -8.58
CA GLY A 65 11.42 -13.48 -8.01
C GLY A 65 11.36 -13.33 -6.48
N SER A 66 12.50 -13.28 -5.78
CA SER A 66 12.50 -13.11 -4.33
C SER A 66 12.02 -11.71 -3.91
N GLU A 67 11.30 -11.63 -2.79
CA GLU A 67 10.82 -10.36 -2.25
C GLU A 67 11.65 -9.91 -1.04
N VAL A 68 12.05 -8.65 -1.04
CA VAL A 68 12.73 -7.99 0.07
C VAL A 68 11.85 -6.85 0.57
N ALA A 69 11.30 -7.02 1.78
CA ALA A 69 10.52 -5.97 2.42
C ALA A 69 11.41 -4.75 2.74
N LEU A 70 10.90 -3.55 2.47
CA LEU A 70 11.60 -2.30 2.72
C LEU A 70 10.81 -1.45 3.73
N SER A 71 11.55 -0.77 4.61
CA SER A 71 10.94 0.07 5.64
C SER A 71 10.32 1.34 5.05
N HIS A 72 9.75 2.18 5.91
CA HIS A 72 9.18 3.47 5.56
C HIS A 72 10.25 4.50 5.10
N ARG A 73 11.51 4.27 5.47
CA ARG A 73 12.70 5.04 5.05
C ARG A 73 13.82 4.06 4.71
N ALA A 74 14.04 3.84 3.43
CA ALA A 74 15.04 2.90 2.95
C ALA A 74 15.79 3.44 1.73
N SER A 75 17.03 2.97 1.58
CA SER A 75 17.80 3.08 0.34
C SER A 75 18.27 1.68 -0.04
N VAL A 76 18.16 1.32 -1.32
CA VAL A 76 18.53 -0.02 -1.80
C VAL A 76 19.13 0.09 -3.19
N ASP A 77 20.16 -0.72 -3.46
CA ASP A 77 20.69 -0.90 -4.80
C ASP A 77 19.85 -1.93 -5.56
N VAL A 78 19.50 -1.57 -6.78
CA VAL A 78 18.73 -2.40 -7.71
C VAL A 78 19.58 -2.72 -8.93
N LYS A 79 19.33 -3.88 -9.52
CA LYS A 79 19.96 -4.33 -10.76
C LYS A 79 18.94 -4.36 -11.89
N GLU A 80 19.43 -4.53 -13.12
CA GLU A 80 18.57 -4.86 -14.25
C GLU A 80 17.69 -6.09 -13.92
N GLY A 81 16.40 -5.98 -14.20
CA GLY A 81 15.41 -7.02 -13.95
C GLY A 81 14.77 -6.98 -12.55
N ASP A 82 15.31 -6.20 -11.61
CA ASP A 82 14.63 -5.95 -10.33
C ASP A 82 13.39 -5.04 -10.54
N ALA A 83 12.43 -5.08 -9.62
CA ALA A 83 11.27 -4.20 -9.61
C ALA A 83 10.91 -3.71 -8.21
N PHE A 84 10.77 -2.40 -8.03
CA PHE A 84 10.31 -1.81 -6.77
C PHE A 84 8.79 -1.68 -6.79
N VAL A 85 8.14 -2.20 -5.75
CA VAL A 85 6.69 -2.18 -5.59
C VAL A 85 6.31 -1.27 -4.43
N ILE A 86 5.43 -0.34 -4.72
CA ILE A 86 4.87 0.61 -3.76
C ILE A 86 3.37 0.35 -3.65
N GLU A 87 2.93 -0.05 -2.48
CA GLU A 87 1.52 -0.06 -2.08
C GLU A 87 1.27 1.18 -1.21
N THR A 88 0.45 2.12 -1.68
CA THR A 88 0.07 3.28 -0.86
C THR A 88 -0.98 2.88 0.18
N PRO A 89 -1.05 3.57 1.34
CA PRO A 89 -2.10 3.30 2.31
C PRO A 89 -3.48 3.61 1.71
N GLY A 90 -4.51 2.98 2.25
CA GLY A 90 -5.89 3.43 2.04
C GLY A 90 -6.27 4.52 3.04
N GLY A 91 -7.26 5.35 2.69
CA GLY A 91 -7.82 6.34 3.61
C GLY A 91 -8.68 5.68 4.70
N GLY A 92 -8.81 6.33 5.86
CA GLY A 92 -9.77 5.91 6.88
C GLY A 92 -11.21 6.17 6.44
N GLY A 93 -12.14 5.33 6.91
CA GLY A 93 -13.57 5.52 6.68
C GLY A 93 -14.16 6.57 7.62
N TYR A 94 -15.34 7.08 7.28
CA TYR A 94 -16.12 7.99 8.11
C TYR A 94 -17.49 7.40 8.44
N GLY A 95 -17.90 7.52 9.70
CA GLY A 95 -19.19 7.04 10.21
C GLY A 95 -19.17 5.53 10.46
N ALA A 96 -19.96 5.07 11.43
CA ALA A 96 -20.17 3.64 11.64
C ALA A 96 -20.69 2.98 10.35
N PRO A 97 -20.11 1.85 9.91
CA PRO A 97 -20.66 1.11 8.79
C PRO A 97 -22.06 0.63 9.15
N ASP A 98 -22.97 0.58 8.16
CA ASP A 98 -24.25 -0.06 8.35
C ASP A 98 -24.03 -1.52 8.75
N ALA A 99 -24.86 -2.04 9.67
CA ALA A 99 -24.76 -3.44 10.09
C ALA A 99 -24.79 -4.32 8.84
N ALA A 100 -23.77 -5.17 8.67
CA ALA A 100 -23.75 -6.10 7.56
C ALA A 100 -25.01 -6.97 7.66
N VAL A 101 -25.87 -6.90 6.65
CA VAL A 101 -26.92 -7.90 6.46
C VAL A 101 -26.17 -9.19 6.17
N VAL A 102 -26.14 -10.09 7.14
CA VAL A 102 -25.64 -11.43 6.96
C VAL A 102 -26.78 -12.18 6.28
N ASP A 103 -26.70 -12.36 4.97
CA ASP A 103 -27.59 -13.29 4.28
C ASP A 103 -27.19 -14.72 4.70
N GLU A 104 -28.16 -15.48 5.22
CA GLU A 104 -28.06 -16.93 5.49
C GLU A 104 -28.02 -17.76 4.21
#